data_AF-A0AA90CNL1-F1
#
_entry.id   AF-A0AA90CNL1-F1
#
_cell.length_a   1.000
_cell.length_b   1.000
_cell.length_c   1.000
_cell.angle_alpha   90.00
_cell.angle_beta   90.00
_cell.angle_gamma   90.00
#
_symmetry.space_group_name_H-M   'P 1'
#
loop_
_entity.id
_entity.type
_entity.pdbx_description
1 polymer ?
#
loop_
_entity_poly.entity_id
_entity_poly.type
_entity_poly.pdbx_seq_one_letter_code
_entity_poly.pdbx_strand_id
1 'polypeptide(L)'
;MPGTIATTVGTGYVYEQKQDQEYKHGVERAVDQYQRDHANSPCQHGEDRIMEPAIRIIKDHRLTGVNEVIERLDTIYQDQALPDNVRAGALYNIAVLESRRKPPSRAKARDHFKQLYTEFPNEYRCIFEESQWRDEMIKKQLLLPGETVDSFLEDARREAERRRMQ
;
A
#
# COMPACT_ATOMS: atom_id res chain seq x y z
N MET A 1 42.86 20.34 38.10
CA MET A 1 42.84 19.76 36.72
C MET A 1 42.84 18.25 36.86
N PRO A 2 42.26 17.44 35.95
CA PRO A 2 41.22 17.61 34.93
C PRO A 2 40.00 16.70 35.27
N GLY A 3 38.92 16.51 34.50
CA GLY A 3 38.55 16.94 33.17
C GLY A 3 37.10 16.56 32.88
N THR A 4 36.38 17.45 32.20
CA THR A 4 35.05 17.22 31.66
C THR A 4 35.15 16.25 30.49
N ILE A 5 34.56 15.07 30.59
CA ILE A 5 34.35 14.18 29.44
C ILE A 5 32.97 14.49 28.88
N ALA A 6 32.96 15.18 27.73
CA ALA A 6 31.77 15.37 26.91
C ALA A 6 31.35 14.01 26.33
N THR A 7 30.22 13.47 26.78
CA THR A 7 29.60 12.27 26.20
C THR A 7 28.72 12.66 25.02
N THR A 8 29.35 12.86 23.87
CA THR A 8 28.70 13.11 22.55
C THR A 8 28.10 11.82 21.93
N VAL A 9 27.85 10.78 22.73
CA VAL A 9 27.43 9.44 22.25
C VAL A 9 25.92 9.23 22.32
N GLY A 10 25.19 10.08 23.04
CA GLY A 10 23.76 9.89 23.31
C GLY A 10 22.82 10.31 22.18
N THR A 11 23.23 11.23 21.31
CA THR A 11 22.32 11.76 20.27
C THR A 11 22.20 10.81 19.09
N GLY A 12 23.28 10.19 18.62
CA GLY A 12 23.26 9.26 17.49
C GLY A 12 22.44 7.98 17.75
N TYR A 13 22.70 7.31 18.89
CA TYR A 13 22.00 6.07 19.24
C TYR A 13 20.49 6.29 19.51
N VAL A 14 20.13 7.41 20.14
CA VAL A 14 18.72 7.76 20.35
C VAL A 14 18.04 8.17 19.04
N TYR A 15 18.75 8.80 18.10
CA TYR A 15 18.20 9.13 16.79
C TYR A 15 17.98 7.87 15.94
N GLU A 16 18.95 6.96 15.90
CA GLU A 16 18.84 5.66 15.24
C GLU A 16 17.72 4.82 15.87
N GLN A 17 17.64 4.72 17.20
CA GLN A 17 16.53 4.02 17.87
C GLN A 17 15.16 4.66 17.59
N LYS A 18 15.06 5.99 17.57
CA LYS A 18 13.79 6.68 17.29
C LYS A 18 13.37 6.53 15.84
N GLN A 19 14.30 6.65 14.89
CA GLN A 19 14.02 6.37 13.49
C GLN A 19 13.58 4.91 13.34
N ASP A 20 14.34 3.97 13.89
CA ASP A 20 14.03 2.54 13.84
C ASP A 20 12.65 2.25 14.45
N GLN A 21 12.27 2.88 15.57
CA GLN A 21 10.91 2.79 16.14
C GLN A 21 9.82 3.45 15.27
N GLU A 22 10.05 4.64 14.71
CA GLU A 22 9.10 5.31 13.82
C GLU A 22 8.86 4.52 12.52
N TYR A 23 9.92 3.91 11.97
CA TYR A 23 9.88 3.02 10.81
C TYR A 23 9.09 1.74 11.11
N LYS A 24 9.30 1.15 12.29
CA LYS A 24 8.60 -0.07 12.76
C LYS A 24 7.09 0.13 12.89
N HIS A 25 6.64 1.26 13.43
CA HIS A 25 5.21 1.57 13.53
C HIS A 25 4.59 2.06 12.20
N GLY A 26 5.37 2.23 11.14
CA GLY A 26 4.85 2.61 9.81
C GLY A 26 3.91 1.55 9.24
N VAL A 27 4.31 0.27 9.36
CA VAL A 27 3.54 -0.89 8.87
C VAL A 27 2.25 -1.04 9.67
N GLU A 28 2.33 -1.07 11.00
CA GLU A 28 1.15 -1.22 11.87
C GLU A 28 0.11 -0.13 11.59
N ARG A 29 0.52 1.14 11.49
CA ARG A 29 -0.41 2.25 11.19
C ARG A 29 -1.07 2.11 9.82
N ALA A 30 -0.31 1.72 8.79
CA ALA A 30 -0.87 1.54 7.45
C ALA A 30 -1.93 0.44 7.43
N VAL A 31 -1.74 -0.61 8.23
CA VAL A 31 -2.60 -1.79 8.31
C VAL A 31 -3.83 -1.55 9.18
N ASP A 32 -3.68 -0.86 10.31
CA ASP A 32 -4.82 -0.47 11.13
C ASP A 32 -5.73 0.51 10.38
N GLN A 33 -5.13 1.44 9.64
CA GLN A 33 -5.88 2.33 8.76
C GLN A 33 -6.54 1.56 7.62
N TYR A 34 -5.87 0.53 7.11
CA TYR A 34 -6.42 -0.36 6.09
C TYR A 34 -7.68 -1.08 6.54
N GLN A 35 -7.58 -1.79 7.66
CA GLN A 35 -8.68 -2.55 8.22
C GLN A 35 -9.89 -1.66 8.53
N ARG A 36 -9.66 -0.43 9.02
CA ARG A 36 -10.75 0.53 9.27
C ARG A 36 -11.45 0.98 7.99
N ASP A 37 -10.70 1.30 6.93
CA ASP A 37 -11.30 1.71 5.66
C ASP A 37 -12.04 0.54 4.97
N HIS A 38 -11.56 -0.70 5.15
CA HIS A 38 -12.14 -1.92 4.55
C HIS A 38 -13.33 -2.49 5.32
N ALA A 39 -13.53 -2.10 6.58
CA ALA A 39 -14.68 -2.56 7.37
C ALA A 39 -16.04 -2.24 6.71
N ASN A 40 -16.10 -1.25 5.82
CA ASN A 40 -17.29 -0.84 5.08
C ASN A 40 -17.16 -1.04 3.56
N SER A 41 -16.28 -1.94 3.12
CA SER A 41 -16.09 -2.23 1.70
C SER A 41 -17.37 -2.78 1.06
N PRO A 42 -17.70 -2.39 -0.20
CA PRO A 42 -18.88 -2.88 -0.90
C PRO A 42 -18.72 -4.34 -1.40
N CYS A 43 -17.52 -4.89 -1.32
CA CYS A 43 -17.19 -6.22 -1.79
C CYS A 43 -17.90 -7.32 -0.98
N GLN A 44 -18.62 -8.20 -1.66
CA GLN A 44 -19.31 -9.32 -1.02
C GLN A 44 -18.36 -10.52 -0.94
N HIS A 45 -18.64 -11.43 0.00
CA HIS A 45 -17.92 -12.72 0.14
C HIS A 45 -16.39 -12.63 0.32
N GLY A 46 -15.85 -11.43 0.53
CA GLY A 46 -14.43 -11.17 0.69
C GLY A 46 -13.63 -11.18 -0.61
N GLU A 47 -14.22 -10.64 -1.67
CA GLU A 47 -13.57 -10.35 -2.96
C GLU A 47 -12.49 -9.26 -2.87
N ASP A 48 -12.45 -8.51 -1.77
CA ASP A 48 -11.40 -7.57 -1.39
C ASP A 48 -10.56 -8.08 -0.21
N ARG A 49 -10.64 -9.38 0.11
CA ARG A 49 -10.00 -9.95 1.29
C ARG A 49 -8.57 -9.47 1.35
N ILE A 50 -8.30 -8.77 2.44
CA ILE A 50 -6.95 -8.63 2.91
C ILE A 50 -6.39 -10.04 3.05
N MET A 51 -5.44 -10.42 2.21
CA MET A 51 -4.86 -11.74 2.27
C MET A 51 -4.30 -11.98 3.68
N GLU A 52 -4.82 -13.00 4.38
CA GLU A 52 -4.27 -13.41 5.67
C GLU A 52 -2.77 -13.69 5.60
N PRO A 53 -2.20 -14.27 4.52
CA PRO A 53 -0.75 -14.37 4.34
C PRO A 53 -0.06 -13.00 4.27
N ALA A 54 -0.64 -12.02 3.58
CA ALA A 54 -0.10 -10.66 3.52
C ALA A 54 -0.20 -9.99 4.90
N ILE A 55 -1.34 -10.09 5.61
CA ILE A 55 -1.49 -9.65 7.01
C ILE A 55 -0.48 -10.36 7.91
N ARG A 56 -0.26 -11.65 7.71
CA ARG A 56 0.65 -12.45 8.53
C ARG A 56 2.07 -12.01 8.28
N ILE A 57 2.51 -11.85 7.04
CA ILE A 57 3.80 -11.26 6.69
C ILE A 57 3.93 -9.85 7.28
N ILE A 58 2.92 -9.03 7.14
CA ILE A 58 2.83 -7.68 7.69
C ILE A 58 2.95 -7.67 9.23
N LYS A 59 2.29 -8.61 9.92
CA LYS A 59 2.28 -8.74 11.39
C LYS A 59 3.58 -9.36 11.91
N ASP A 60 4.06 -10.41 11.26
CA ASP A 60 5.26 -11.16 11.62
C ASP A 60 6.52 -10.31 11.35
N HIS A 61 6.48 -9.47 10.32
CA HIS A 61 7.57 -8.59 9.92
C HIS A 61 7.30 -7.11 10.21
N ARG A 62 6.35 -6.79 11.09
CA ARG A 62 6.05 -5.40 11.51
C ARG A 62 7.28 -4.62 11.99
N LEU A 63 8.29 -5.32 12.52
CA LEU A 63 9.54 -4.72 13.01
C LEU A 63 10.58 -4.45 11.91
N THR A 64 10.31 -4.81 10.65
CA THR A 64 11.25 -4.71 9.54
C THR A 64 11.06 -3.46 8.67
N GLY A 65 9.98 -2.70 8.91
CA GLY A 65 9.67 -1.48 8.17
C GLY A 65 8.93 -1.73 6.85
N VAL A 66 8.36 -0.67 6.27
CA VAL A 66 7.43 -0.76 5.13
C VAL A 66 8.11 -1.25 3.84
N ASN A 67 9.36 -0.87 3.59
CA ASN A 67 10.05 -1.27 2.36
C ASN A 67 10.32 -2.78 2.31
N GLU A 68 10.77 -3.39 3.42
CA GLU A 68 11.05 -4.83 3.45
C GLU A 68 9.77 -5.65 3.27
N VAL A 69 8.65 -5.19 3.82
CA VAL A 69 7.34 -5.80 3.60
C VAL A 69 6.92 -5.71 2.12
N ILE A 70 7.15 -4.55 1.47
CA ILE A 70 6.87 -4.38 0.04
C ILE A 70 7.72 -5.35 -0.80
N GLU A 71 9.02 -5.49 -0.52
CA GLU A 71 9.91 -6.40 -1.26
C GLU A 71 9.47 -7.88 -1.13
N ARG A 72 9.01 -8.29 0.05
CA ARG A 72 8.47 -9.65 0.27
C ARG A 72 7.16 -9.87 -0.49
N LEU A 73 6.27 -8.87 -0.51
CA LEU A 73 5.04 -8.94 -1.29
C LEU A 73 5.33 -8.94 -2.80
N ASP A 74 6.35 -8.20 -3.25
CA ASP A 74 6.76 -8.17 -4.65
C ASP A 74 7.28 -9.55 -5.07
N THR A 75 8.06 -10.22 -4.21
CA THR A 75 8.48 -11.61 -4.43
C THR A 75 7.28 -12.55 -4.65
N ILE A 76 6.21 -12.40 -3.88
CA ILE A 76 4.97 -13.19 -4.05
C ILE A 76 4.25 -12.85 -5.36
N TYR A 77 4.18 -11.57 -5.72
CA TYR A 77 3.56 -11.12 -6.96
C TYR A 77 4.30 -11.65 -8.21
N GLN A 78 5.64 -11.66 -8.18
CA GLN A 78 6.49 -12.10 -9.29
C GLN A 78 6.54 -13.63 -9.44
N ASP A 79 6.22 -14.40 -8.39
CA ASP A 79 6.25 -15.86 -8.43
C ASP A 79 5.10 -16.44 -9.27
N GLN A 80 5.41 -16.80 -10.52
CA GLN A 80 4.48 -17.40 -11.47
C GLN A 80 3.97 -18.80 -11.08
N ALA A 81 4.60 -19.44 -10.08
CA ALA A 81 4.10 -20.72 -9.56
C ALA A 81 2.90 -20.54 -8.62
N LEU A 82 2.66 -19.32 -8.13
CA LEU A 82 1.54 -19.01 -7.24
C LEU A 82 0.26 -18.72 -8.03
N PRO A 83 -0.92 -19.09 -7.49
CA PRO A 83 -2.20 -18.76 -8.09
C PRO A 83 -2.45 -17.25 -8.24
N ASP A 84 -3.22 -16.85 -9.26
CA ASP A 84 -3.52 -15.46 -9.57
C ASP A 84 -4.12 -14.68 -8.38
N ASN A 85 -5.04 -15.29 -7.63
CA ASN A 85 -5.63 -14.63 -6.46
C ASN A 85 -4.60 -14.30 -5.36
N VAL A 86 -3.54 -15.11 -5.23
CA VAL A 86 -2.43 -14.87 -4.29
C VAL A 86 -1.55 -13.72 -4.80
N ARG A 87 -1.21 -13.74 -6.08
CA ARG A 87 -0.37 -12.71 -6.72
C ARG A 87 -1.08 -11.35 -6.77
N ALA A 88 -2.37 -11.35 -7.13
CA ALA A 88 -3.25 -10.20 -7.11
C ALA A 88 -3.36 -9.61 -5.70
N GLY A 89 -3.53 -10.46 -4.68
CA GLY A 89 -3.58 -9.99 -3.30
C GLY A 89 -2.27 -9.38 -2.82
N ALA A 90 -1.11 -9.91 -3.23
CA ALA A 90 0.17 -9.29 -2.93
C ALA A 90 0.30 -7.90 -3.58
N LEU A 91 0.00 -7.80 -4.87
CA LEU A 91 0.04 -6.53 -5.63
C LEU A 91 -0.91 -5.48 -5.06
N TYR A 92 -2.12 -5.90 -4.69
CA TYR A 92 -3.09 -5.07 -4.01
C TYR A 92 -2.54 -4.52 -2.67
N ASN A 93 -1.93 -5.37 -1.85
CA ASN A 93 -1.36 -4.96 -0.56
C ASN A 93 -0.15 -4.02 -0.73
N ILE A 94 0.67 -4.20 -1.78
CA ILE A 94 1.73 -3.24 -2.13
C ILE A 94 1.14 -1.86 -2.44
N ALA A 95 0.11 -1.79 -3.29
CA ALA A 95 -0.54 -0.53 -3.65
C ALA A 95 -1.06 0.21 -2.41
N VAL A 96 -1.66 -0.55 -1.49
CA VAL A 96 -2.16 -0.05 -0.21
C VAL A 96 -1.03 0.44 0.71
N LEU A 97 0.09 -0.27 0.81
CA LEU A 97 1.21 0.15 1.64
C LEU A 97 1.88 1.40 1.07
N GLU A 98 2.06 1.47 -0.25
CA GLU A 98 2.63 2.65 -0.92
C GLU A 98 1.72 3.88 -0.77
N SER A 99 0.40 3.72 -0.73
CA SER A 99 -0.53 4.85 -0.53
C SER A 99 -0.54 5.38 0.92
N ARG A 100 -0.12 4.56 1.89
CA ARG A 100 -0.22 4.86 3.33
C ARG A 100 1.10 4.99 4.08
N ARG A 101 2.23 4.65 3.46
CA ARG A 101 3.56 4.92 4.01
C ARG A 101 3.73 6.42 4.28
N LYS A 102 4.76 6.78 5.06
CA LYS A 102 5.11 8.18 5.33
C LYS A 102 6.49 8.51 4.74
N PRO A 103 6.59 9.50 3.84
CA PRO A 103 5.49 10.19 3.14
C PRO A 103 4.79 9.27 2.13
N PRO A 104 3.47 9.45 1.84
CA PRO A 104 2.74 8.62 0.88
C PRO A 104 3.34 8.65 -0.52
N SER A 105 3.43 7.48 -1.17
CA SER A 105 3.83 7.36 -2.57
C SER A 105 2.60 7.09 -3.45
N ARG A 106 1.77 8.13 -3.63
CA ARG A 106 0.51 8.03 -4.39
C ARG A 106 0.72 7.63 -5.85
N ALA A 107 1.80 8.08 -6.47
CA ALA A 107 2.15 7.70 -7.83
C ALA A 107 2.41 6.19 -7.95
N LYS A 108 3.25 5.63 -7.07
CA LYS A 108 3.47 4.18 -7.03
C LYS A 108 2.20 3.40 -6.70
N ALA A 109 1.39 3.87 -5.75
CA ALA A 109 0.13 3.24 -5.44
C ALA A 109 -0.80 3.15 -6.67
N ARG A 110 -0.89 4.24 -7.44
CA ARG A 110 -1.64 4.25 -8.72
C ARG A 110 -1.12 3.21 -9.69
N ASP A 111 0.19 3.13 -9.87
CA ASP A 111 0.79 2.21 -10.83
C ASP A 111 0.49 0.74 -10.47
N HIS A 112 0.60 0.38 -9.19
CA HIS A 112 0.24 -0.97 -8.74
C HIS A 112 -1.26 -1.25 -8.87
N PHE A 113 -2.16 -0.30 -8.58
CA PHE A 113 -3.60 -0.47 -8.82
C PHE A 113 -3.93 -0.63 -10.31
N LYS A 114 -3.22 0.09 -11.20
CA LYS A 114 -3.36 -0.08 -12.65
C LYS A 114 -2.89 -1.47 -13.11
N GLN A 115 -1.76 -1.95 -12.58
CA GLN A 115 -1.27 -3.30 -12.84
C GLN A 115 -2.29 -4.34 -12.37
N LEU A 116 -2.83 -4.19 -11.16
CA LEU A 116 -3.85 -5.10 -10.61
C LEU A 116 -5.06 -5.21 -11.54
N TYR A 117 -5.59 -4.07 -11.99
CA TYR A 117 -6.73 -4.02 -12.91
C TYR A 117 -6.43 -4.66 -14.28
N THR A 118 -5.19 -4.53 -14.76
CA THR A 118 -4.80 -5.00 -16.09
C THR A 118 -4.45 -6.50 -16.09
N GLU A 119 -3.67 -6.95 -15.11
CA GLU A 119 -3.11 -8.30 -15.04
C GLU A 119 -4.07 -9.30 -14.40
N PHE A 120 -4.90 -8.85 -13.46
CA PHE A 120 -5.84 -9.70 -12.73
C PHE A 120 -7.28 -9.18 -12.87
N PRO A 121 -7.82 -9.10 -14.09
CA PRO A 121 -9.09 -8.42 -14.34
C PRO A 121 -10.29 -9.09 -13.68
N ASN A 122 -10.16 -10.31 -13.13
CA ASN A 122 -11.21 -11.03 -12.41
C ASN A 122 -11.07 -10.90 -10.87
N GLU A 123 -9.95 -10.39 -10.37
CA GLU A 123 -9.67 -10.25 -8.94
C GLU A 123 -9.95 -8.82 -8.49
N TYR A 124 -10.45 -8.63 -7.26
CA TYR A 124 -10.70 -7.30 -6.67
C TYR A 124 -11.57 -6.38 -7.56
N ARG A 125 -12.51 -6.90 -8.36
CA ARG A 125 -13.35 -6.06 -9.24
C ARG A 125 -14.17 -5.02 -8.49
N CYS A 126 -14.77 -5.45 -7.40
CA CYS A 126 -15.69 -4.65 -6.58
C CYS A 126 -15.07 -3.35 -6.02
N ILE A 127 -13.75 -3.29 -5.82
CA ILE A 127 -13.09 -2.05 -5.36
C ILE A 127 -12.91 -1.02 -6.49
N PHE A 128 -13.00 -1.44 -7.75
CA PHE A 128 -12.93 -0.58 -8.93
C PHE A 128 -14.32 -0.15 -9.43
N GLU A 129 -15.37 -0.87 -9.03
CA GLU A 129 -16.75 -0.55 -9.37
C GLU A 129 -17.18 0.81 -8.81
N GLU A 130 -18.05 1.48 -9.56
CA GLU A 130 -18.59 2.76 -9.18
C GLU A 130 -19.38 2.66 -7.88
N SER A 131 -18.83 3.30 -6.85
CA SER A 131 -19.40 3.31 -5.52
C SER A 131 -18.87 4.52 -4.76
N GLN A 132 -19.66 4.99 -3.78
CA GLN A 132 -19.21 6.03 -2.86
C GLN A 132 -17.92 5.62 -2.12
N TRP A 133 -17.76 4.33 -1.84
CA TRP A 133 -16.56 3.81 -1.20
C TRP A 133 -15.32 3.96 -2.08
N ARG A 134 -15.41 3.61 -3.37
CA ARG A 134 -14.31 3.79 -4.34
C ARG A 134 -13.86 5.25 -4.38
N ASP A 135 -14.81 6.17 -4.48
CA ASP A 135 -14.52 7.60 -4.61
C ASP A 135 -13.84 8.15 -3.34
N GLU A 136 -14.26 7.70 -2.17
CA GLU A 136 -13.60 8.02 -0.90
C GLU A 136 -12.18 7.44 -0.82
N MET A 137 -11.96 6.21 -1.31
CA MET A 137 -10.61 5.63 -1.36
C MET A 137 -9.70 6.40 -2.31
N ILE A 138 -10.19 6.76 -3.50
CA ILE A 138 -9.46 7.60 -4.46
C ILE A 138 -9.05 8.92 -3.80
N LYS A 139 -10.01 9.61 -3.16
CA LYS A 139 -9.79 10.89 -2.50
C LYS A 139 -8.73 10.81 -1.39
N LYS A 140 -8.79 9.77 -0.56
CA LYS A 140 -7.86 9.59 0.57
C LYS A 140 -6.45 9.20 0.13
N GLN A 141 -6.35 8.33 -0.88
CA GLN A 141 -5.15 7.54 -1.13
C GLN A 141 -4.48 7.82 -2.47
N LEU A 142 -5.23 8.25 -3.48
CA LEU A 142 -4.76 8.25 -4.86
C LEU A 142 -4.69 9.63 -5.50
N LEU A 143 -5.46 10.64 -5.06
CA LEU A 143 -5.38 11.98 -5.65
C LEU A 143 -4.02 12.65 -5.42
N LEU A 144 -3.43 13.20 -6.47
CA LEU A 144 -2.29 14.10 -6.39
C LEU A 144 -2.76 15.54 -6.08
N PRO A 145 -1.88 16.45 -5.63
CA PRO A 145 -2.25 17.82 -5.35
C PRO A 145 -2.93 18.50 -6.56
N GLY A 146 -4.12 19.06 -6.34
CA GLY A 146 -4.89 19.77 -7.37
C GLY A 146 -5.86 18.92 -8.19
N GLU A 147 -5.89 17.60 -8.00
CA GLU A 147 -6.84 16.72 -8.70
C GLU A 147 -8.16 16.56 -7.92
N THR A 148 -9.22 16.23 -8.67
CA THR A 148 -10.51 15.77 -8.17
C THR A 148 -10.74 14.30 -8.53
N VAL A 149 -11.70 13.65 -7.86
CA VAL A 149 -12.12 12.27 -8.19
C VAL A 149 -12.53 12.17 -9.67
N ASP A 150 -13.32 13.11 -10.16
CA ASP A 150 -13.76 13.15 -11.56
C ASP A 150 -12.58 13.23 -12.53
N SER A 151 -11.63 14.15 -12.29
CA SER A 151 -10.45 14.29 -13.15
C SER A 151 -9.59 13.01 -13.16
N PHE A 152 -9.46 12.35 -12.01
CA PHE A 152 -8.72 11.09 -11.89
C PHE A 152 -9.39 9.96 -12.67
N LEU A 153 -10.71 9.82 -12.54
CA LEU A 153 -11.47 8.79 -13.24
C LEU A 153 -11.47 9.00 -14.76
N GLU A 154 -11.55 10.26 -15.20
CA GLU A 154 -11.46 10.60 -16.62
C GLU A 154 -10.08 10.24 -17.21
N ASP A 155 -9.00 10.57 -16.50
CA ASP A 155 -7.65 10.20 -16.92
C ASP A 155 -7.45 8.67 -16.94
N ALA A 156 -7.94 7.96 -15.93
CA ALA A 156 -7.90 6.50 -15.86
C ALA A 156 -8.65 5.86 -17.04
N ARG A 157 -9.82 6.40 -17.40
CA ARG A 157 -10.60 5.97 -18.56
C ARG A 157 -9.84 6.16 -19.88
N ARG A 158 -9.29 7.36 -20.10
CA ARG A 158 -8.49 7.67 -21.31
C ARG A 158 -7.25 6.79 -21.42
N GLU A 159 -6.63 6.44 -20.30
CA GLU A 159 -5.49 5.52 -20.29
C GLU A 159 -5.90 4.08 -20.63
N ALA A 160 -7.01 3.58 -20.05
CA ALA A 160 -7.53 2.26 -20.38
C ALA A 160 -7.92 2.14 -21.86
N GLU A 161 -8.54 3.17 -22.44
CA GLU A 161 -8.88 3.24 -23.86
C GLU A 161 -7.62 3.20 -24.73
N ARG A 162 -6.58 3.98 -24.39
CA ARG A 162 -5.29 3.97 -25.12
C ARG A 162 -4.62 2.59 -25.13
N ARG A 163 -4.69 1.85 -24.02
CA ARG A 163 -4.10 0.50 -23.93
C ARG A 163 -4.86 -0.55 -24.74
N ARG A 164 -6.18 -0.38 -24.94
CA ARG A 164 -6.99 -1.28 -25.77
C ARG A 164 -6.77 -1.11 -27.28
N MET A 165 -6.20 0.03 -27.69
CA MET A 165 -5.94 0.35 -29.10
C MET A 165 -4.51 -0.01 -29.55
N GLN A 166 -3.66 -0.50 -28.64
CA GLN A 166 -2.31 -1.00 -28.91
C GLN A 166 -2.34 -2.52 -29.01
#